data_AF-A0AAV4JNG1-F1
#
_entry.id   AF-A0AAV4JNG1-F1
#
_cell.length_a   1.000
_cell.length_b   1.000
_cell.length_c   1.000
_cell.angle_alpha   90.00
_cell.angle_beta   90.00
_cell.angle_gamma   90.00
#
_symmetry.space_group_name_H-M   'P 1'
#
loop_
_entity.id
_entity.type
_entity.pdbx_description
1 polymer ?
#
loop_
_entity_poly.entity_id
_entity_poly.type
_entity_poly.pdbx_seq_one_letter_code
_entity_poly.pdbx_strand_id
1 'polypeptide(L)'
;MSSFRLHHKRSATALSEHVWKLKDNKKDFKISWKIIEKSAAYSTKTKKCNLCLSEKYFILEKKPTLNKRKEIFSTCMHTRKYLLKNAKASRRTNDDLDLDGHDGAIEIEAVPDDSPKEERQKHCVVRK
;
A
#
# COMPACT_ATOMS: atom_id res chain seq x y z
N MET A 1 0.35 3.95 16.73
CA MET A 1 1.03 2.96 17.59
C MET A 1 0.01 2.06 18.28
N SER A 2 0.20 0.74 18.23
CA SER A 2 -0.63 -0.24 18.95
C SER A 2 -0.24 -0.29 20.43
N SER A 3 -1.23 -0.23 21.34
CA SER A 3 -1.01 -0.25 22.80
C SER A 3 -1.47 -1.58 23.39
N PHE A 4 -0.62 -2.23 24.21
CA PHE A 4 -0.97 -3.45 24.96
C PHE A 4 -1.91 -3.19 26.16
N ARG A 5 -2.30 -1.93 26.38
CA ARG A 5 -3.21 -1.52 27.47
C ARG A 5 -4.67 -1.52 27.02
N LEU A 6 -4.93 -1.35 25.72
CA LEU A 6 -6.28 -1.23 25.17
C LEU A 6 -6.85 -2.61 24.82
N HIS A 7 -7.90 -3.02 25.52
CA HIS A 7 -8.51 -4.35 25.34
C HIS A 7 -9.02 -4.59 23.91
N HIS A 8 -9.65 -3.60 23.27
CA HIS A 8 -10.13 -3.73 21.88
C HIS A 8 -9.01 -3.94 20.85
N LYS A 9 -7.75 -3.69 21.22
CA LYS A 9 -6.58 -3.96 20.35
C LYS A 9 -5.93 -5.31 20.64
N ARG A 10 -6.54 -6.18 21.45
CA ARG A 10 -5.92 -7.45 21.87
C ARG A 10 -5.43 -8.31 20.72
N SER A 11 -6.18 -8.36 19.61
CA SER A 11 -5.90 -9.18 18.44
C SER A 11 -5.26 -8.40 17.27
N ALA A 12 -4.81 -7.16 17.50
CA ALA A 12 -4.26 -6.33 16.42
C ALA A 12 -2.93 -6.88 15.84
N THR A 13 -2.13 -7.56 16.66
CA THR A 13 -0.87 -8.19 16.26
C THR A 13 -0.68 -9.51 16.99
N ALA A 14 0.12 -10.43 16.44
CA ALA A 14 0.43 -11.71 17.09
C ALA A 14 1.09 -11.51 18.47
N LEU A 15 1.97 -10.52 18.60
CA LEU A 15 2.55 -10.13 19.88
C LEU A 15 1.49 -9.63 20.87
N SER A 16 0.55 -8.79 20.43
CA SER A 16 -0.55 -8.32 21.29
C SER A 16 -1.39 -9.49 21.80
N GLU A 17 -1.77 -10.40 20.90
CA GLU A 17 -2.56 -11.58 21.26
C GLU A 17 -1.82 -12.44 22.31
N HIS A 18 -0.52 -12.65 22.12
CA HIS A 18 0.31 -13.39 23.06
C HIS A 18 0.41 -12.70 24.43
N VAL A 19 0.61 -11.39 24.46
CA VAL A 19 0.67 -10.60 25.70
C VAL A 19 -0.66 -10.65 26.46
N TRP A 20 -1.79 -10.56 25.77
CA TRP A 20 -3.10 -10.69 26.43
C TRP A 20 -3.34 -12.10 26.97
N LYS A 21 -2.93 -13.16 26.25
CA LYS A 21 -2.98 -14.53 26.79
C LYS A 21 -2.15 -14.66 28.07
N LEU A 22 -0.98 -14.02 28.16
CA LEU A 22 -0.18 -14.05 29.38
C LEU A 22 -0.87 -13.32 30.54
N LYS A 23 -1.50 -12.17 30.27
CA LYS A 23 -2.31 -11.43 31.25
C LYS A 23 -3.52 -12.22 31.74
N ASP A 24 -4.28 -12.82 30.81
CA ASP A 24 -5.47 -13.62 31.11
C ASP A 24 -5.09 -14.82 32.00
N ASN A 25 -3.90 -15.40 31.77
CA ASN A 25 -3.32 -16.47 32.58
C ASN A 25 -2.62 -16.00 33.86
N LYS A 26 -2.65 -14.70 34.18
CA LYS A 26 -1.98 -14.10 35.35
C LYS A 26 -0.49 -14.44 35.46
N LYS A 27 0.20 -14.53 34.32
CA LYS A 27 1.65 -14.79 34.27
C LYS A 27 2.41 -13.48 34.19
N ASP A 28 3.45 -13.36 35.01
CA ASP A 28 4.39 -12.24 34.91
C ASP A 28 5.22 -12.34 33.63
N PHE A 29 5.45 -11.20 32.98
CA PHE A 29 6.24 -11.13 31.76
C PHE A 29 7.00 -9.81 31.67
N LYS A 30 8.15 -9.84 30.99
CA LYS A 30 8.97 -8.66 30.70
C LYS A 30 9.23 -8.57 29.20
N ILE A 31 8.89 -7.43 28.61
CA ILE A 31 9.17 -7.12 27.20
C ILE A 31 10.42 -6.25 27.17
N SER A 32 11.43 -6.66 26.41
CA SER A 32 12.63 -5.85 26.15
C SER A 32 12.91 -5.77 24.66
N TRP A 33 13.50 -4.65 24.24
CA TRP A 33 13.90 -4.40 22.87
C TRP A 33 15.40 -4.19 22.82
N LYS A 34 16.04 -4.74 21.79
CA LYS A 34 17.48 -4.57 21.55
C LYS A 34 17.72 -4.29 20.07
N ILE A 35 18.65 -3.39 19.79
CA ILE A 35 19.17 -3.19 18.43
C ILE A 35 20.06 -4.39 18.09
N ILE A 36 19.66 -5.17 17.09
CA ILE A 36 20.39 -6.37 16.67
C ILE A 36 21.58 -5.99 15.80
N GLU A 37 21.37 -5.09 14.83
CA GLU A 37 22.39 -4.63 13.90
C GLU A 37 22.08 -3.19 13.47
N LYS A 38 23.13 -2.41 13.17
CA LYS A 38 23.02 -1.14 12.47
C LYS A 38 23.66 -1.33 11.08
N SER A 39 22.90 -1.08 10.03
CA SER A 39 23.38 -1.22 8.66
C SER A 39 22.99 -0.02 7.80
N ALA A 40 23.73 0.17 6.71
CA ALA A 40 23.47 1.25 5.78
C ALA A 40 22.12 1.07 5.07
N ALA A 41 21.43 2.19 4.83
CA ALA A 41 20.22 2.22 4.02
C ALA A 41 20.53 1.90 2.53
N TYR A 42 19.50 1.96 1.67
CA TYR A 42 19.67 1.70 0.24
C TYR A 42 20.71 2.64 -0.40
N SER A 43 21.58 2.06 -1.23
CA SER A 43 22.56 2.78 -2.05
C SER A 43 22.23 2.67 -3.53
N THR A 44 22.16 3.81 -4.22
CA THR A 44 21.94 3.88 -5.68
C THR A 44 23.14 3.37 -6.48
N LYS A 45 24.35 3.35 -5.89
CA LYS A 45 25.58 2.85 -6.52
C LYS A 45 25.57 1.33 -6.61
N THR A 46 25.27 0.65 -5.50
CA THR A 46 25.28 -0.82 -5.42
C THR A 46 23.92 -1.45 -5.73
N LYS A 47 22.85 -0.64 -5.77
CA LYS A 47 21.45 -1.08 -5.88
C LYS A 47 21.00 -2.03 -4.77
N LYS A 48 21.72 -2.05 -3.63
CA LYS A 48 21.43 -2.92 -2.48
C LYS A 48 20.96 -2.09 -1.29
N CYS A 49 20.08 -2.68 -0.49
CA CYS A 49 19.65 -2.14 0.79
C CYS A 49 20.11 -3.08 1.91
N ASN A 50 21.24 -2.77 2.54
CA ASN A 50 21.77 -3.61 3.61
C ASN A 50 20.81 -3.67 4.79
N LEU A 51 20.08 -2.60 5.09
CA LEU A 51 18.99 -2.61 6.07
C LEU A 51 17.95 -3.71 5.82
N CYS A 52 17.38 -3.78 4.61
CA CYS A 52 16.42 -4.83 4.28
C CYS A 52 17.06 -6.22 4.18
N LEU A 53 18.33 -6.31 3.76
CA LEU A 53 19.03 -7.59 3.68
C LEU A 53 19.29 -8.17 5.08
N SER A 54 19.82 -7.37 6.00
CA SER A 54 20.03 -7.76 7.40
C SER A 54 18.71 -8.12 8.07
N GLU A 55 17.64 -7.33 7.84
CA GLU A 55 16.29 -7.65 8.32
C GLU A 55 15.83 -9.05 7.86
N LYS A 56 15.89 -9.31 6.54
CA LYS A 56 15.51 -10.62 5.98
C LYS A 56 16.35 -11.75 6.55
N TYR A 57 17.65 -11.54 6.70
CA TYR A 57 18.58 -12.51 7.29
C TYR A 57 18.16 -12.88 8.72
N PHE A 58 17.94 -11.90 9.60
CA PHE A 58 17.56 -12.19 10.99
C PHE A 58 16.16 -12.80 11.14
N ILE A 59 15.21 -12.43 10.27
CA ILE A 59 13.88 -13.04 10.27
C ILE A 59 13.98 -14.52 9.84
N LEU A 60 14.85 -14.84 8.89
CA LEU A 60 15.09 -16.22 8.44
C LEU A 60 15.78 -17.06 9.54
N GLU A 61 16.87 -16.54 10.08
CA GLU A 61 17.76 -17.22 11.02
C GLU A 61 17.09 -17.56 12.35
N LYS A 62 16.34 -16.62 12.95
CA LYS A 62 15.78 -16.83 14.29
C LYS A 62 14.53 -17.70 14.28
N LYS A 63 14.59 -18.95 14.74
CA LYS A 63 13.42 -19.81 15.04
C LYS A 63 13.35 -20.11 16.55
N PRO A 64 12.16 -20.15 17.19
CA PRO A 64 10.81 -19.81 16.71
C PRO A 64 10.39 -18.36 17.06
N THR A 65 9.65 -17.69 16.15
CA THR A 65 9.16 -16.30 16.33
C THR A 65 7.62 -16.23 16.28
N LEU A 66 7.00 -15.33 17.04
CA LEU A 66 5.53 -15.15 17.09
C LEU A 66 4.92 -14.62 15.78
N ASN A 67 5.69 -13.90 14.94
CA ASN A 67 5.19 -13.26 13.73
C ASN A 67 5.22 -14.15 12.48
N LYS A 68 4.25 -13.91 11.57
CA LYS A 68 4.19 -14.51 10.23
C LYS A 68 5.23 -13.83 9.32
N ARG A 69 6.10 -14.61 8.67
CA ARG A 69 7.27 -14.11 7.89
C ARG A 69 6.97 -13.65 6.46
N LYS A 70 5.76 -13.14 6.18
CA LYS A 70 5.37 -12.74 4.81
C LYS A 70 6.18 -11.53 4.30
N GLU A 71 6.73 -10.75 5.22
CA GLU A 71 7.55 -9.57 4.94
C GLU A 71 8.90 -9.87 4.26
N ILE A 72 9.42 -11.10 4.35
CA ILE A 72 10.69 -11.48 3.70
C ILE A 72 10.63 -11.28 2.17
N PHE A 73 9.47 -11.56 1.58
CA PHE A 73 9.24 -11.46 0.14
C PHE A 73 8.85 -10.05 -0.30
N SER A 74 8.73 -9.10 0.62
CA SER A 74 8.39 -7.72 0.27
C SER A 74 9.52 -7.04 -0.51
N THR A 75 9.12 -6.16 -1.42
CA THR A 75 10.04 -5.27 -2.14
C THR A 75 10.57 -4.21 -1.17
N CYS A 76 11.83 -3.82 -1.37
CA CYS A 76 12.47 -2.82 -0.52
C CYS A 76 11.74 -1.47 -0.66
N MET A 77 11.11 -0.99 0.40
CA MET A 77 10.48 0.34 0.38
C MET A 77 11.50 1.47 0.28
N HIS A 78 12.72 1.26 0.77
CA HIS A 78 13.78 2.29 0.75
C HIS A 78 14.22 2.67 -0.66
N THR A 79 14.04 1.79 -1.65
CA THR A 79 14.33 2.11 -3.07
C THR A 79 13.43 3.23 -3.57
N ARG A 80 12.18 3.31 -3.08
CA ARG A 80 11.17 4.26 -3.55
C ARG A 80 11.60 5.72 -3.36
N LYS A 81 12.45 6.01 -2.38
CA LYS A 81 13.01 7.35 -2.14
C LYS A 81 13.93 7.81 -3.29
N TYR A 82 14.50 6.88 -4.04
CA TYR A 82 15.48 7.15 -5.10
C TYR A 82 14.90 7.00 -6.51
N LEU A 83 13.60 6.72 -6.63
CA LEU A 83 12.90 6.67 -7.91
C LEU A 83 12.39 8.07 -8.27
N LEU A 84 12.59 8.49 -9.52
CA LEU A 84 12.02 9.72 -10.07
C LEU A 84 10.53 9.48 -10.34
N LYS A 85 9.65 9.88 -9.42
CA LYS A 85 8.23 9.54 -9.51
C LYS A 85 7.37 10.48 -10.34
N ASN A 86 7.90 11.59 -10.86
CA ASN A 86 7.14 12.60 -11.60
C ASN A 86 7.97 13.24 -12.74
N ALA A 87 8.65 12.45 -13.56
CA ALA A 87 9.26 13.01 -14.77
C ALA A 87 8.13 13.41 -15.72
N LYS A 88 7.83 14.71 -15.83
CA LYS A 88 6.99 15.22 -16.93
C LYS A 88 7.72 14.84 -18.21
N ALA A 89 7.09 14.03 -19.06
CA ALA A 89 7.61 13.79 -20.39
C ALA A 89 7.76 15.16 -21.06
N SER A 90 9.00 15.59 -21.31
CA SER A 90 9.26 16.71 -22.19
C SER A 90 8.73 16.31 -23.57
N ARG A 91 7.55 16.81 -23.92
CA ARG A 91 7.11 16.81 -25.33
C ARG A 91 8.12 17.65 -26.07
N ARG A 92 8.96 17.04 -26.91
CA ARG A 92 9.57 17.77 -28.01
C ARG A 92 8.42 18.06 -28.98
N THR A 93 7.92 19.28 -29.01
CA THR A 93 7.17 19.73 -30.18
C THR A 93 8.22 19.98 -31.26
N ASN A 94 8.18 19.19 -32.33
CA ASN A 94 8.78 19.62 -33.59
C ASN A 94 7.74 20.56 -34.19
N ASP A 95 7.87 21.86 -33.91
CA ASP A 95 7.11 22.90 -34.59
C ASP A 95 7.90 23.29 -35.84
N ASP A 96 7.74 22.52 -36.92
CA ASP A 96 8.11 22.92 -38.29
C ASP A 96 6.90 22.66 -39.21
N LEU A 97 6.65 23.65 -40.06
CA LEU A 97 5.44 23.98 -40.83
C LEU A 97 5.01 22.93 -41.88
N ASP A 98 3.70 22.90 -42.18
CA ASP A 98 3.07 22.98 -43.53
C ASP A 98 1.58 22.57 -43.40
N LEU A 99 0.63 23.51 -43.43
CA LEU A 99 -0.09 24.07 -44.59
C LEU A 99 -1.00 23.08 -45.36
N ASP A 100 -2.29 23.41 -45.28
CA ASP A 100 -3.38 23.21 -46.24
C ASP A 100 -3.88 21.78 -46.53
N GLY A 101 -5.10 21.53 -46.04
CA GLY A 101 -5.86 20.30 -46.29
C GLY A 101 -7.32 20.49 -45.91
N HIS A 102 -7.96 21.32 -46.72
CA HIS A 102 -9.37 21.67 -46.73
C HIS A 102 -10.33 20.44 -46.69
N ASP A 103 -11.48 20.64 -46.03
CA ASP A 103 -12.81 20.09 -46.35
C ASP A 103 -13.36 18.88 -45.56
N GLY A 104 -14.47 19.15 -44.86
CA GLY A 104 -15.43 18.10 -44.46
C GLY A 104 -16.09 18.30 -43.09
N ALA A 105 -16.74 19.44 -42.84
CA ALA A 105 -17.70 19.52 -41.73
C ALA A 105 -18.98 18.78 -42.15
N ILE A 106 -19.26 17.65 -41.49
CA ILE A 106 -20.61 17.06 -41.48
C ILE A 106 -21.22 17.48 -40.14
N GLU A 107 -22.13 18.46 -40.19
CA GLU A 107 -23.04 18.74 -39.08
C GLU A 107 -24.03 17.58 -38.97
N ILE A 108 -23.98 16.87 -37.84
CA ILE A 108 -25.04 15.92 -37.46
C ILE A 108 -25.96 16.68 -36.52
N GLU A 109 -27.12 17.08 -37.03
CA GLU A 109 -28.20 17.63 -36.20
C GLU A 109 -28.75 16.55 -35.25
N ALA A 110 -28.90 16.91 -33.98
CA ALA A 110 -29.46 16.04 -32.96
C ALA A 110 -30.97 15.88 -33.16
N VAL A 111 -31.44 14.64 -33.33
CA VAL A 111 -32.86 14.29 -33.29
C VAL A 111 -33.34 14.33 -31.83
N PRO A 112 -34.46 15.00 -31.51
CA PRO A 112 -34.99 15.02 -30.15
C PRO A 112 -35.49 13.64 -29.71
N ASP A 113 -35.11 13.29 -28.48
CA ASP A 113 -35.43 12.08 -27.72
C ASP A 113 -36.88 12.12 -27.20
N ASP A 114 -37.70 11.17 -27.65
CA ASP A 114 -39.10 11.04 -27.23
C ASP A 114 -39.40 9.62 -26.71
N SER A 115 -38.53 9.11 -25.82
CA SER A 115 -38.78 7.84 -25.11
C SER A 115 -39.30 8.05 -23.68
N PRO A 116 -40.40 7.39 -23.26
CA PRO A 116 -40.98 7.55 -21.93
C PRO A 116 -40.08 7.03 -20.80
N LYS A 117 -39.93 7.83 -19.74
CA LYS A 117 -39.20 7.45 -18.52
C LYS A 117 -40.03 6.49 -17.67
N GLU A 118 -39.62 5.22 -17.61
CA GLU A 118 -40.21 4.22 -16.72
C GLU A 118 -39.76 4.47 -15.26
N GLU A 119 -40.74 4.79 -14.42
CA GLU A 119 -40.61 5.13 -13.01
C GLU A 119 -40.41 3.87 -12.15
N ARG A 120 -39.15 3.61 -11.75
CA ARG A 120 -38.82 2.44 -10.93
C ARG A 120 -39.09 2.75 -9.44
N GLN A 121 -40.28 2.41 -8.97
CA GLN A 121 -40.63 2.42 -7.54
C GLN A 121 -39.66 1.54 -6.74
N LYS A 122 -38.93 2.15 -5.79
CA LYS A 122 -38.12 1.43 -4.81
C LYS A 122 -38.98 1.15 -3.58
N HIS A 123 -39.49 -0.08 -3.47
CA HIS A 123 -40.18 -0.55 -2.27
C HIS A 123 -39.13 -0.85 -1.18
N CYS A 124 -39.20 -0.14 -0.05
CA CYS A 124 -38.36 -0.40 1.13
C CYS A 124 -39.15 -1.31 2.07
N VAL A 125 -38.79 -2.59 2.15
CA VAL A 125 -39.38 -3.52 3.13
C VAL A 125 -38.55 -3.43 4.42
N VAL A 126 -39.08 -2.74 5.42
CA VAL A 126 -38.61 -2.80 6.81
C VAL A 126 -39.34 -3.95 7.48
N ARG A 127 -38.63 -5.01 7.88
CA ARG A 127 -39.19 -6.05 8.77
C ARG A 127 -38.91 -5.66 10.21
N LYS A 128 -39.97 -5.67 11.03
CA LYS A 128 -39.91 -5.62 12.50
C LYS A 128 -39.53 -6.99 13.06
#